data_AF-A0A7S0Z0T9-F1
#
_entry.id   AF-A0A7S0Z0T9-F1
#
_cell.length_a   1.000
_cell.length_b   1.000
_cell.length_c   1.000
_cell.angle_alpha   90.00
_cell.angle_beta   90.00
_cell.angle_gamma   90.00
#
_symmetry.space_group_name_H-M   'P 1'
#
loop_
_entity.id
_entity.type
_entity.pdbx_description
1 polymer ?
#
loop_
_entity_poly.entity_id
_entity_poly.type
_entity_poly.pdbx_seq_one_letter_code
_entity_poly.pdbx_strand_id
1 'polypeptide(L)'
;VIAAMGGHLEGVRVCEQGCGCLYNLSRHPTCSQEIGEVGGVAVIVAAMKQHPLEPVVQERGCWALGGLTGHVDNQEIIAAAEGIGAIVFAMATHPTAAGVQGQGCAALCSIGFHAANCARIGVEGGIQAVVAAVLGHRRDGLVQAAGLAALATLTLHNEANVGLAARGGAVAAVVQAMREHVDVDEVQRHGFIAL
;
A
#
# COMPACT_ATOMS: atom_id res chain seq x y z
N VAL A 1 -20.40 -0.84 10.50
CA VAL A 1 -19.55 -0.04 9.57
C VAL A 1 -19.67 -0.54 8.14
N ILE A 2 -19.34 -1.81 7.87
CA ILE A 2 -19.32 -2.39 6.51
C ILE A 2 -20.66 -2.23 5.78
N ALA A 3 -21.77 -2.63 6.39
CA ALA A 3 -23.11 -2.45 5.80
C ALA A 3 -23.47 -0.98 5.54
N ALA A 4 -23.13 -0.08 6.49
CA ALA A 4 -23.40 1.34 6.34
C ALA A 4 -22.58 1.96 5.20
N MET A 5 -21.30 1.59 5.08
CA MET A 5 -20.42 2.06 4.00
C MET A 5 -20.84 1.48 2.65
N GLY A 6 -21.21 0.18 2.59
CA GLY A 6 -21.71 -0.46 1.38
C GLY A 6 -23.04 0.12 0.88
N GLY A 7 -23.93 0.54 1.78
CA GLY A 7 -25.18 1.21 1.43
C GLY A 7 -25.04 2.69 1.06
N HIS A 8 -23.90 3.33 1.34
CA HIS A 8 -23.68 4.76 1.12
C HIS A 8 -22.34 5.03 0.44
N LEU A 9 -22.00 4.24 -0.57
CA LEU A 9 -20.74 4.39 -1.32
C LEU A 9 -20.63 5.75 -1.99
N GLU A 10 -21.72 6.43 -2.32
CA GLU A 10 -21.68 7.79 -2.90
C GLU A 10 -21.23 8.87 -1.88
N GLY A 11 -21.35 8.59 -0.58
CA GLY A 11 -21.01 9.54 0.46
C GLY A 11 -19.51 9.54 0.76
N VAL A 12 -18.76 10.47 0.17
CA VAL A 12 -17.29 10.63 0.39
C VAL A 12 -16.93 10.55 1.87
N ARG A 13 -17.59 11.35 2.72
CA ARG A 13 -17.35 11.37 4.18
C ARG A 13 -17.65 10.04 4.86
N VAL A 14 -18.65 9.30 4.38
CA VAL A 14 -18.97 7.96 4.92
C VAL A 14 -17.86 6.99 4.57
N CYS A 15 -17.37 7.01 3.33
CA CYS A 15 -16.23 6.20 2.88
C CYS A 15 -14.96 6.55 3.65
N GLU A 16 -14.61 7.82 3.80
CA GLU A 16 -13.44 8.25 4.57
C GLU A 16 -13.49 7.74 6.01
N GLN A 17 -14.59 7.97 6.72
CA GLN A 17 -14.71 7.58 8.13
C GLN A 17 -14.84 6.05 8.27
N GLY A 18 -15.50 5.40 7.32
CA GLY A 18 -15.63 3.95 7.28
C GLY A 18 -14.29 3.26 7.09
N CYS A 19 -13.49 3.66 6.10
CA CYS A 19 -12.13 3.14 5.90
C CYS A 19 -11.24 3.36 7.13
N GLY A 20 -11.26 4.57 7.71
CA GLY A 20 -10.49 4.87 8.93
C GLY A 20 -10.93 4.03 10.14
N CYS A 21 -12.24 3.78 10.29
CA CYS A 21 -12.75 2.92 11.34
C CYS A 21 -12.33 1.46 11.14
N LEU A 22 -12.40 0.94 9.90
CA LEU A 22 -11.99 -0.42 9.58
C LEU A 22 -10.49 -0.64 9.82
N TYR A 23 -9.65 0.34 9.50
CA TYR A 23 -8.23 0.30 9.86
C TYR A 23 -8.02 0.19 11.37
N ASN A 24 -8.69 1.04 12.16
CA ASN A 24 -8.52 1.00 13.62
C ASN A 24 -8.92 -0.35 14.21
N LEU A 25 -9.97 -0.96 13.67
CA LEU A 25 -10.44 -2.28 14.06
C LEU A 25 -9.50 -3.40 13.59
N SER A 26 -8.91 -3.29 12.40
CA SER A 26 -8.01 -4.33 11.84
C SER A 26 -6.74 -4.54 12.66
N ARG A 27 -6.39 -3.59 13.55
CA ARG A 27 -5.26 -3.73 14.50
C ARG A 27 -5.49 -4.81 15.55
N HIS A 28 -6.74 -5.23 15.77
CA HIS A 28 -7.06 -6.36 16.63
C HIS A 28 -7.22 -7.63 15.78
N PRO A 29 -6.48 -8.72 16.03
CA PRO A 29 -6.47 -9.91 15.17
C PRO A 29 -7.87 -10.49 14.90
N THR A 30 -8.70 -10.63 15.94
CA THR A 30 -10.09 -11.13 15.80
C THR A 30 -10.94 -10.23 14.91
N CYS A 31 -10.83 -8.91 15.07
CA CYS A 31 -11.59 -7.98 14.25
C CYS A 31 -11.07 -7.98 12.80
N SER A 32 -9.76 -8.13 12.60
CA SER A 32 -9.17 -8.26 11.27
C SER A 32 -9.76 -9.44 10.50
N GLN A 33 -9.82 -10.61 11.14
CA GLN A 33 -10.44 -11.81 10.57
C GLN A 33 -11.92 -11.57 10.23
N GLU A 34 -12.71 -11.09 11.21
CA GLU A 34 -14.15 -10.84 11.03
C GLU A 34 -14.42 -9.83 9.89
N ILE A 35 -13.62 -8.77 9.79
CA ILE A 35 -13.76 -7.77 8.72
C ILE A 35 -13.59 -8.42 7.34
N GLY A 36 -12.64 -9.34 7.19
CA GLY A 36 -12.47 -10.11 5.96
C GLY A 36 -13.67 -10.98 5.63
N GLU A 37 -14.11 -11.78 6.60
CA GLU A 37 -15.21 -12.75 6.46
C GLU A 37 -16.54 -12.08 6.09
N VAL A 38 -16.83 -10.90 6.64
CA VAL A 38 -18.08 -10.17 6.35
C VAL A 38 -17.98 -9.21 5.16
N GLY A 39 -16.96 -9.37 4.31
CA GLY A 39 -16.83 -8.63 3.03
C GLY A 39 -16.29 -7.20 3.15
N GLY A 40 -15.64 -6.86 4.27
CA GLY A 40 -15.09 -5.53 4.51
C GLY A 40 -14.05 -5.10 3.46
N VAL A 41 -13.21 -6.03 3.01
CA VAL A 41 -12.23 -5.79 1.92
C VAL A 41 -12.94 -5.29 0.65
N ALA A 42 -14.00 -5.99 0.22
CA ALA A 42 -14.74 -5.63 -0.99
C ALA A 42 -15.36 -4.23 -0.88
N VAL A 43 -15.88 -3.87 0.29
CA VAL A 43 -16.45 -2.53 0.52
C VAL A 43 -15.37 -1.45 0.54
N ILE A 44 -14.18 -1.72 1.08
CA ILE A 44 -13.04 -0.78 1.02
C ILE A 44 -12.62 -0.55 -0.44
N VAL A 45 -12.44 -1.61 -1.22
CA VAL A 45 -12.06 -1.50 -2.64
C VAL A 45 -13.16 -0.76 -3.43
N ALA A 46 -14.43 -1.06 -3.19
CA ALA A 46 -15.54 -0.37 -3.82
C ALA A 46 -15.53 1.14 -3.51
N ALA A 47 -15.28 1.51 -2.25
CA ALA A 47 -15.16 2.92 -1.85
C ALA A 47 -14.00 3.63 -2.57
N MET A 48 -12.83 2.98 -2.67
CA MET A 48 -11.68 3.52 -3.40
C MET A 48 -12.00 3.69 -4.90
N LYS A 49 -12.67 2.71 -5.52
CA LYS A 49 -13.08 2.78 -6.94
C LYS A 49 -14.15 3.84 -7.19
N GLN A 50 -15.05 4.07 -6.23
CA GLN A 50 -16.11 5.07 -6.32
C GLN A 50 -15.58 6.51 -6.19
N HIS A 51 -14.55 6.72 -5.38
CA HIS A 51 -13.98 8.05 -5.10
C HIS A 51 -12.50 8.14 -5.49
N PRO A 52 -12.15 7.90 -6.77
CA PRO A 52 -10.76 7.82 -7.21
C PRO A 52 -10.01 9.15 -7.04
N LEU A 53 -10.72 10.27 -7.08
CA LEU A 53 -10.16 11.63 -6.99
C LEU A 53 -10.12 12.18 -5.56
N GLU A 54 -10.60 11.44 -4.57
CA GLU A 54 -10.62 11.89 -3.16
C GLU A 54 -9.41 11.32 -2.40
N PRO A 55 -8.33 12.11 -2.19
CA PRO A 55 -7.08 11.59 -1.66
C PRO A 55 -7.23 11.00 -0.25
N VAL A 56 -8.14 11.54 0.57
CA VAL A 56 -8.37 11.02 1.93
C VAL A 56 -9.04 9.65 1.92
N VAL A 57 -9.95 9.39 0.97
CA VAL A 57 -10.54 8.05 0.78
C VAL A 57 -9.46 7.08 0.33
N GLN A 58 -8.62 7.49 -0.62
CA GLN A 58 -7.53 6.65 -1.13
C GLN A 58 -6.51 6.31 -0.04
N GLU A 59 -6.04 7.31 0.71
CA GLU A 59 -5.09 7.13 1.81
C GLU A 59 -5.64 6.16 2.86
N ARG A 60 -6.87 6.39 3.33
CA ARG A 60 -7.49 5.53 4.35
C ARG A 60 -7.84 4.14 3.81
N GLY A 61 -8.16 4.04 2.52
CA GLY A 61 -8.39 2.78 1.83
C GLY A 61 -7.12 1.92 1.79
N CYS A 62 -6.01 2.50 1.34
CA CYS A 62 -4.68 1.86 1.39
C CYS A 62 -4.35 1.43 2.82
N TRP A 63 -4.57 2.32 3.79
CA TRP A 63 -4.28 2.04 5.20
C TRP A 63 -5.09 0.87 5.74
N ALA A 64 -6.41 0.84 5.47
CA ALA A 64 -7.28 -0.25 5.89
C ALA A 64 -6.91 -1.58 5.24
N LEU A 65 -6.64 -1.61 3.93
CA LEU A 65 -6.19 -2.83 3.24
C LEU A 65 -4.87 -3.35 3.82
N GLY A 66 -3.88 -2.48 4.01
CA GLY A 66 -2.59 -2.83 4.61
C GLY A 66 -2.65 -3.15 6.10
N GLY A 67 -3.75 -2.83 6.79
CA GLY A 67 -4.00 -3.23 8.18
C GLY A 67 -4.66 -4.60 8.29
N LEU A 68 -5.44 -5.01 7.28
CA LEU A 68 -6.15 -6.30 7.26
C LEU A 68 -5.24 -7.49 6.98
N THR A 69 -4.08 -7.24 6.38
CA THR A 69 -3.02 -8.22 6.10
C THR A 69 -2.44 -8.91 7.33
N GLY A 70 -2.73 -8.40 8.54
CA GLY A 70 -2.33 -9.06 9.79
C GLY A 70 -2.94 -10.45 9.99
N HIS A 71 -4.01 -10.77 9.26
CA HIS A 71 -4.56 -12.12 9.19
C HIS A 71 -4.28 -12.73 7.81
N VAL A 72 -3.81 -13.98 7.77
CA VAL A 72 -3.35 -14.64 6.52
C VAL A 72 -4.49 -14.79 5.51
N ASP A 73 -5.71 -15.12 5.95
CA ASP A 73 -6.85 -15.31 5.04
C ASP A 73 -7.25 -14.00 4.32
N ASN A 74 -7.03 -12.85 4.96
CA ASN A 74 -7.32 -11.55 4.35
C ASN A 74 -6.42 -11.26 3.16
N GLN A 75 -5.23 -11.84 3.09
CA GLN A 75 -4.31 -11.65 1.97
C GLN A 75 -4.91 -12.17 0.66
N GLU A 76 -5.48 -13.37 0.70
CA GLU A 76 -6.14 -13.96 -0.46
C GLU A 76 -7.42 -13.19 -0.81
N ILE A 77 -8.18 -12.75 0.19
CA ILE A 77 -9.38 -11.93 -0.02
C ILE A 77 -9.04 -10.59 -0.69
N ILE A 78 -7.99 -9.90 -0.22
CA ILE A 78 -7.49 -8.64 -0.81
C ILE A 78 -7.09 -8.87 -2.26
N ALA A 79 -6.35 -9.95 -2.53
CA ALA A 79 -5.90 -10.25 -3.86
C ALA A 79 -7.06 -10.65 -4.79
N ALA A 80 -8.06 -11.38 -4.31
CA ALA A 80 -9.26 -11.75 -5.06
C ALA A 80 -10.17 -10.54 -5.34
N ALA A 81 -10.20 -9.55 -4.44
CA ALA A 81 -11.02 -8.34 -4.56
C ALA A 81 -10.34 -7.21 -5.38
N GLU A 82 -9.26 -7.50 -6.12
CA GLU A 82 -8.48 -6.49 -6.87
C GLU A 82 -7.89 -5.37 -5.99
N GLY A 83 -7.62 -5.65 -4.71
CA GLY A 83 -7.13 -4.67 -3.76
C GLY A 83 -5.72 -4.14 -4.08
N ILE A 84 -4.85 -4.99 -4.65
CA ILE A 84 -3.51 -4.58 -5.11
C ILE A 84 -3.64 -3.50 -6.19
N GLY A 85 -4.43 -3.78 -7.24
CA GLY A 85 -4.68 -2.86 -8.33
C GLY A 85 -5.33 -1.55 -7.87
N ALA A 86 -6.24 -1.62 -6.89
CA ALA A 86 -6.82 -0.42 -6.27
C ALA A 86 -5.75 0.46 -5.59
N ILE A 87 -4.81 -0.13 -4.85
CA ILE A 87 -3.70 0.59 -4.22
C ILE A 87 -2.77 1.21 -5.27
N VAL A 88 -2.38 0.45 -6.30
CA VAL A 88 -1.51 0.95 -7.37
C VAL A 88 -2.19 2.10 -8.12
N PHE A 89 -3.47 1.96 -8.43
CA PHE A 89 -4.26 3.00 -9.07
C PHE A 89 -4.38 4.27 -8.21
N ALA A 90 -4.59 4.11 -6.90
CA ALA A 90 -4.61 5.22 -5.94
C ALA A 90 -3.30 6.01 -5.95
N MET A 91 -2.16 5.31 -5.88
CA MET A 91 -0.83 5.93 -5.93
C MET A 91 -0.59 6.63 -7.27
N ALA A 92 -1.01 6.03 -8.39
CA ALA A 92 -0.87 6.66 -9.70
C ALA A 92 -1.75 7.90 -9.87
N THR A 93 -2.94 7.91 -9.27
CA THR A 93 -3.90 9.02 -9.37
C THR A 93 -3.51 10.20 -8.49
N HIS A 94 -2.82 9.96 -7.37
CA HIS A 94 -2.44 10.99 -6.39
C HIS A 94 -0.92 11.10 -6.20
N PRO A 95 -0.13 11.38 -7.25
CA PRO A 95 1.33 11.37 -7.16
C PRO A 95 1.89 12.42 -6.20
N THR A 96 1.15 13.50 -5.93
CA THR A 96 1.58 14.59 -5.04
C THR A 96 1.06 14.45 -3.61
N ALA A 97 0.17 13.50 -3.32
CA ALA A 97 -0.38 13.31 -1.98
C ALA A 97 0.52 12.37 -1.16
N ALA A 98 1.41 12.93 -0.35
CA ALA A 98 2.36 12.16 0.46
C ALA A 98 1.68 11.08 1.33
N GLY A 99 0.50 11.39 1.90
CA GLY A 99 -0.30 10.42 2.65
C GLY A 99 -0.69 9.18 1.82
N VAL A 100 -1.20 9.38 0.60
CA VAL A 100 -1.55 8.28 -0.31
C VAL A 100 -0.31 7.49 -0.71
N GLN A 101 0.80 8.16 -1.02
CA GLN A 101 2.04 7.49 -1.40
C GLN A 101 2.61 6.66 -0.26
N GLY A 102 2.72 7.24 0.94
CA GLY A 102 3.24 6.55 2.12
C GLY A 102 2.39 5.35 2.51
N GLN A 103 1.07 5.52 2.60
CA GLN A 103 0.17 4.41 2.95
C GLN A 103 0.05 3.38 1.82
N GLY A 104 0.13 3.79 0.56
CA GLY A 104 0.18 2.88 -0.57
C GLY A 104 1.43 2.00 -0.54
N CYS A 105 2.62 2.59 -0.32
CA CYS A 105 3.86 1.85 -0.13
C CYS A 105 3.77 0.89 1.07
N ALA A 106 3.28 1.37 2.22
CA ALA A 106 3.14 0.54 3.41
C ALA A 106 2.18 -0.64 3.17
N ALA A 107 1.05 -0.42 2.50
CA ALA A 107 0.10 -1.47 2.17
C ALA A 107 0.70 -2.51 1.21
N LEU A 108 1.39 -2.08 0.15
CA LEU A 108 2.09 -2.99 -0.77
C LEU A 108 3.20 -3.79 -0.08
N CYS A 109 3.91 -3.18 0.88
CA CYS A 109 4.88 -3.88 1.72
C CYS A 109 4.20 -4.99 2.54
N SER A 110 3.14 -4.66 3.28
CA SER A 110 2.37 -5.60 4.09
C SER A 110 1.76 -6.75 3.28
N ILE A 111 1.24 -6.47 2.09
CA ILE A 111 0.67 -7.48 1.19
C ILE A 111 1.81 -8.34 0.59
N GLY A 112 2.93 -7.71 0.24
CA GLY A 112 4.09 -8.35 -0.39
C GLY A 112 4.88 -9.32 0.50
N PHE A 113 4.71 -9.27 1.82
CA PHE A 113 5.29 -10.26 2.73
C PHE A 113 4.84 -11.69 2.42
N HIS A 114 3.69 -11.87 1.75
CA HIS A 114 3.28 -13.16 1.24
C HIS A 114 3.81 -13.36 -0.18
N ALA A 115 4.61 -14.42 -0.37
CA ALA A 115 5.29 -14.70 -1.63
C ALA A 115 4.34 -14.76 -2.85
N ALA A 116 3.13 -15.30 -2.69
CA ALA A 116 2.12 -15.37 -3.75
C ALA A 116 1.67 -13.97 -4.22
N ASN A 117 1.61 -13.01 -3.32
CA ASN A 117 1.21 -11.63 -3.66
C ASN A 117 2.38 -10.82 -4.22
N CYS A 118 3.62 -11.11 -3.80
CA CYS A 118 4.81 -10.40 -4.26
C CYS A 118 4.93 -10.39 -5.80
N ALA A 119 4.72 -11.53 -6.47
CA ALA A 119 4.71 -11.59 -7.93
C ALA A 119 3.54 -10.81 -8.56
N ARG A 120 2.35 -10.88 -7.95
CA ARG A 120 1.16 -10.16 -8.42
C ARG A 120 1.34 -8.65 -8.36
N ILE A 121 1.93 -8.14 -7.27
CA ILE A 121 2.29 -6.72 -7.13
C ILE A 121 3.19 -6.26 -8.27
N GLY A 122 4.16 -7.08 -8.68
CA GLY A 122 5.01 -6.80 -9.84
C GLY A 122 4.21 -6.70 -11.15
N VAL A 123 3.32 -7.66 -11.40
CA VAL A 123 2.47 -7.70 -12.61
C VAL A 123 1.51 -6.51 -12.66
N GLU A 124 0.95 -6.11 -11.52
CA GLU A 124 -0.01 -5.01 -11.42
C GLU A 124 0.67 -3.62 -11.41
N GLY A 125 2.00 -3.55 -11.57
CA GLY A 125 2.75 -2.29 -11.69
C GLY A 125 3.13 -1.64 -10.36
N GLY A 126 3.03 -2.38 -9.25
CA GLY A 126 3.32 -1.86 -7.91
C GLY A 126 4.78 -1.47 -7.70
N ILE A 127 5.75 -2.15 -8.34
CA ILE A 127 7.17 -1.77 -8.26
C ILE A 127 7.38 -0.36 -8.80
N GLN A 128 6.80 -0.05 -9.96
CA GLN A 128 6.89 1.25 -10.61
C GLN A 128 6.21 2.33 -9.76
N ALA A 129 5.06 2.02 -9.16
CA ALA A 129 4.37 2.94 -8.25
C ALA A 129 5.22 3.27 -7.01
N VAL A 130 5.86 2.27 -6.40
CA VAL A 130 6.75 2.48 -5.24
C VAL A 130 7.98 3.30 -5.63
N VAL A 131 8.63 3.01 -6.77
CA VAL A 131 9.78 3.81 -7.23
C VAL A 131 9.37 5.25 -7.52
N ALA A 132 8.21 5.46 -8.15
CA ALA A 132 7.68 6.80 -8.41
C ALA A 132 7.39 7.57 -7.11
N ALA A 133 6.84 6.91 -6.10
CA ALA A 133 6.60 7.48 -4.77
C ALA A 133 7.90 7.98 -4.12
N VAL A 134 8.93 7.13 -4.11
CA VAL A 134 10.27 7.43 -3.54
C VAL A 134 10.91 8.61 -4.27
N LEU A 135 10.84 8.65 -5.61
CA LEU A 135 11.39 9.74 -6.41
C LEU A 135 10.58 11.05 -6.32
N GLY A 136 9.27 10.95 -6.13
CA GLY A 136 8.36 12.10 -6.02
C GLY A 136 8.43 12.79 -4.65
N HIS A 137 8.65 12.03 -3.58
CA HIS A 137 8.57 12.49 -2.19
C HIS A 137 9.91 12.40 -1.45
N ARG A 138 10.96 12.90 -2.11
CA ARG A 138 12.36 12.79 -1.66
C ARG A 138 12.62 13.28 -0.24
N ARG A 139 11.91 14.33 0.20
CA ARG A 139 12.07 14.95 1.52
C ARG A 139 11.11 14.42 2.57
N ASP A 140 10.14 13.60 2.20
CA ASP A 140 9.17 13.04 3.14
C ASP A 140 9.73 11.75 3.73
N GLY A 141 10.21 11.81 4.98
CA GLY A 141 10.82 10.66 5.64
C GLY A 141 9.88 9.45 5.76
N LEU A 142 8.57 9.67 5.91
CA LEU A 142 7.59 8.58 6.01
C LEU A 142 7.43 7.87 4.66
N VAL A 143 7.33 8.63 3.56
CA VAL A 143 7.26 8.04 2.22
C VAL A 143 8.57 7.33 1.87
N GLN A 144 9.73 7.89 2.22
CA GLN A 144 11.03 7.23 2.00
C GLN A 144 11.14 5.92 2.77
N ALA A 145 10.82 5.92 4.07
CA ALA A 145 10.88 4.72 4.89
C ALA A 145 9.93 3.63 4.38
N ALA A 146 8.67 3.99 4.11
CA ALA A 146 7.66 3.05 3.60
C ALA A 146 8.00 2.55 2.19
N GLY A 147 8.47 3.43 1.31
CA GLY A 147 8.83 3.11 -0.06
C GLY A 147 10.04 2.16 -0.15
N LEU A 148 11.09 2.43 0.63
CA LEU A 148 12.24 1.54 0.71
C LEU A 148 11.89 0.20 1.36
N ALA A 149 11.05 0.19 2.40
CA ALA A 149 10.55 -1.04 3.01
C ALA A 149 9.81 -1.89 1.97
N ALA A 150 8.93 -1.27 1.18
CA ALA A 150 8.22 -1.95 0.11
C ALA A 150 9.16 -2.48 -0.96
N LEU A 151 10.15 -1.70 -1.42
CA LEU A 151 11.14 -2.17 -2.39
C LEU A 151 11.90 -3.37 -1.85
N ALA A 152 12.45 -3.28 -0.64
CA ALA A 152 13.16 -4.37 0.03
C ALA A 152 12.33 -5.64 0.08
N THR A 153 11.07 -5.57 0.55
CA THR A 153 10.18 -6.74 0.63
C THR A 153 9.85 -7.31 -0.74
N LEU A 154 9.60 -6.47 -1.73
CA LEU A 154 9.14 -6.90 -3.05
C LEU A 154 10.26 -7.42 -3.94
N THR A 155 11.52 -7.03 -3.71
CA THR A 155 12.68 -7.54 -4.44
C THR A 155 13.33 -8.75 -3.75
N LEU A 156 13.17 -8.88 -2.44
CA LEU A 156 13.74 -9.98 -1.67
C LEU A 156 13.24 -11.33 -2.22
N HIS A 157 14.18 -12.15 -2.71
CA HIS A 157 13.91 -13.45 -3.31
C HIS A 157 12.96 -13.44 -4.53
N ASN A 158 12.85 -12.32 -5.26
CA ASN A 158 12.02 -12.21 -6.46
C ASN A 158 12.77 -11.53 -7.63
N GLU A 159 13.43 -12.34 -8.45
CA GLU A 159 14.23 -11.86 -9.59
C GLU A 159 13.42 -11.05 -10.62
N ALA A 160 12.14 -11.39 -10.83
CA ALA A 160 11.28 -10.65 -11.75
C ALA A 160 11.06 -9.21 -11.24
N ASN A 161 10.78 -9.06 -9.95
CA ASN A 161 10.62 -7.76 -9.31
C ASN A 161 11.95 -6.99 -9.24
N VAL A 162 13.09 -7.66 -9.02
CA VAL A 162 14.42 -7.04 -9.13
C VAL A 162 14.61 -6.45 -10.53
N GLY A 163 14.28 -7.21 -11.58
CA GLY A 163 14.37 -6.72 -12.96
C GLY A 163 13.45 -5.53 -13.24
N LEU A 164 12.23 -5.52 -12.69
CA LEU A 164 11.31 -4.38 -12.79
C LEU A 164 11.84 -3.15 -12.04
N ALA A 165 12.37 -3.33 -10.83
CA ALA A 165 12.93 -2.27 -10.00
C ALA A 165 14.15 -1.63 -10.67
N ALA A 166 15.06 -2.44 -11.21
CA ALA A 166 16.23 -1.98 -11.94
C ALA A 166 15.85 -1.13 -13.16
N ARG A 167 14.89 -1.58 -13.98
CA ARG A 167 14.38 -0.82 -15.13
C ARG A 167 13.65 0.46 -14.72
N GLY A 168 13.02 0.46 -13.55
CA GLY A 168 12.30 1.62 -12.99
C GLY A 168 13.22 2.69 -12.38
N GLY A 169 14.52 2.45 -12.27
CA GLY A 169 15.46 3.38 -11.66
C GLY A 169 15.56 3.26 -10.12
N ALA A 170 15.16 2.12 -9.54
CA ALA A 170 15.17 1.90 -8.10
C ALA A 170 16.56 2.12 -7.47
N VAL A 171 17.64 1.67 -8.12
CA VAL A 171 19.01 1.84 -7.58
C VAL A 171 19.33 3.32 -7.33
N ALA A 172 19.04 4.19 -8.29
CA ALA A 172 19.26 5.62 -8.14
C ALA A 172 18.36 6.22 -7.05
N ALA A 173 17.10 5.78 -6.97
CA ALA A 173 16.15 6.20 -5.95
C ALA A 173 16.62 5.80 -4.53
N VAL A 174 17.06 4.55 -4.34
CA VAL A 174 17.53 4.04 -3.04
C VAL A 174 18.79 4.77 -2.58
N VAL A 175 19.79 4.91 -3.46
CA VAL A 175 21.03 5.62 -3.11
C VAL A 175 20.76 7.09 -2.75
N GLN A 176 19.83 7.74 -3.47
CA GLN A 176 19.44 9.12 -3.19
C GLN A 176 18.68 9.23 -1.85
N ALA A 177 17.75 8.32 -1.58
CA ALA A 177 17.02 8.26 -0.31
C ALA A 177 17.98 8.08 0.88
N MET A 178 18.91 7.13 0.79
CA MET A 178 19.91 6.89 1.84
C MET A 178 20.81 8.10 2.09
N ARG A 179 21.13 8.89 1.06
CA ARG A 179 21.93 10.12 1.21
C ARG A 179 21.16 11.26 1.86
N GLU A 180 19.89 11.44 1.48
CA GLU A 180 19.07 12.54 2.00
C GLU A 180 18.56 12.28 3.43
N HIS A 181 18.41 11.01 3.82
CA HIS A 181 17.91 10.59 5.14
C HIS A 181 18.95 9.77 5.88
N VAL A 182 20.17 10.30 5.98
CA VAL A 182 21.31 9.62 6.63
C VAL A 182 21.05 9.24 8.09
N ASP A 183 20.25 10.06 8.80
CA ASP A 183 19.94 9.87 10.22
C ASP A 183 18.66 9.04 10.46
N VAL A 184 18.04 8.51 9.40
CA VAL A 184 16.84 7.67 9.52
C VAL A 184 17.23 6.20 9.35
N ASP A 185 17.42 5.52 10.47
CA ASP A 185 17.85 4.11 10.54
C ASP A 185 17.02 3.18 9.64
N GLU A 186 15.70 3.39 9.59
CA GLU A 186 14.81 2.58 8.74
C GLU A 186 15.10 2.75 7.26
N VAL A 187 15.39 3.97 6.79
CA VAL A 187 15.76 4.24 5.40
C VAL A 187 17.08 3.56 5.08
N GLN A 188 18.09 3.66 5.96
CA GLN A 188 19.38 3.01 5.74
C GLN A 188 19.24 1.49 5.68
N ARG A 189 18.56 0.90 6.67
CA ARG A 189 18.37 -0.55 6.75
C ARG A 189 17.62 -1.10 5.54
N HIS A 190 16.51 -0.49 5.15
CA HIS A 190 15.74 -0.94 4.00
C HIS A 190 16.49 -0.70 2.69
N GLY A 191 17.23 0.41 2.59
CA GLY A 191 18.04 0.70 1.42
C GLY A 191 19.10 -0.37 1.14
N PHE A 192 19.76 -0.89 2.18
CA PHE A 192 20.71 -2.01 2.02
C PHE A 192 20.06 -3.32 1.57
N ILE A 193 18.81 -3.59 1.96
CA ILE A 193 18.10 -4.82 1.56
C ILE A 193 17.58 -4.70 0.13
N ALA A 194 17.20 -3.49 -0.30
CA ALA A 194 16.65 -3.23 -1.62
C ALA A 194 17.71 -3.21 -2.75
N LEU A 195 19.00 -3.13 -2.41
CA LEU A 195 20.14 -3.15 -3.34
C LEU A 195 20.73 -4.55 -3.49
#